data_AF-A0A1S2KIG3-F1
#
_entry.id   AF-A0A1S2KIG3-F1
#
_cell.length_a   1.000
_cell.length_b   1.000
_cell.length_c   1.000
_cell.angle_alpha   90.00
_cell.angle_beta   90.00
_cell.angle_gamma   90.00
#
_symmetry.space_group_name_H-M   'P 1'
#
loop_
_entity.id
_entity.type
_entity.pdbx_description
1 polymer ?
#
loop_
_entity_poly.entity_id
_entity_poly.type
_entity_poly.pdbx_seq_one_letter_code
_entity_poly.pdbx_strand_id
1 'polypeptide(L)'
;MRAAGLGAVCDLGFPGLGDDPDNPVIITGYRVARGRRLTAAKKEANKLVARERAANEHGFADSKNWRVLTKLRLGARHATALLRALLVLTRVEVAR
;
A
#
# COMPACT_ATOMS: atom_id res chain seq x y z
N MET A 1 0.88 8.22 -1.70
CA MET A 1 0.61 7.44 -0.48
C MET A 1 0.58 8.32 0.82
N ARG A 2 -0.43 9.11 1.14
CA ARG A 2 -0.89 10.29 0.41
C ARG A 2 -0.02 11.52 0.71
N ALA A 3 0.08 11.99 1.96
CA ALA A 3 0.91 13.15 2.31
C ALA A 3 2.38 12.82 2.58
N ALA A 4 2.75 11.53 2.66
CA ALA A 4 4.15 11.14 2.50
C ALA A 4 4.36 9.67 2.21
N GLY A 5 3.93 9.28 1.04
CA GLY A 5 4.50 8.10 0.43
C GLY A 5 4.26 6.72 1.07
N LEU A 6 3.57 6.49 2.20
CA LEU A 6 2.93 5.18 2.50
C LEU A 6 1.49 5.26 3.07
N GLY A 7 0.49 4.88 2.26
CA GLY A 7 -0.83 4.43 2.68
C GLY A 7 -0.72 2.92 2.78
N ALA A 8 -0.98 2.36 3.95
CA ALA A 8 -0.57 0.99 4.30
C ALA A 8 -0.95 0.03 3.18
N VAL A 9 0.02 -0.53 2.45
CA VAL A 9 -0.39 -1.49 1.42
C VAL A 9 -0.85 -2.74 2.13
N CYS A 10 -2.15 -3.02 2.04
CA CYS A 10 -2.66 -4.33 2.35
C CYS A 10 -2.82 -5.08 1.04
N ASP A 11 -2.45 -6.35 1.06
CA ASP A 11 -2.62 -7.29 -0.05
C ASP A 11 -4.06 -7.25 -0.62
N LEU A 12 -5.03 -7.02 0.26
CA LEU A 12 -6.45 -7.02 -0.05
C LEU A 12 -7.07 -5.64 -0.29
N GLY A 13 -6.43 -4.54 0.09
CA GLY A 13 -7.01 -3.20 -0.02
C GLY A 13 -6.09 -2.06 0.41
N PHE A 14 -6.41 -0.85 -0.05
CA PHE A 14 -5.56 0.32 0.13
C PHE A 14 -6.26 1.39 0.99
N PRO A 15 -5.94 1.50 2.29
CA PRO A 15 -6.32 2.63 3.13
C PRO A 15 -5.56 3.90 2.71
N GLY A 16 -6.23 5.06 2.80
CA GLY A 16 -5.61 6.36 2.53
C GLY A 16 -5.45 6.72 1.05
N LEU A 17 -6.08 5.96 0.14
CA LEU A 17 -6.34 6.44 -1.23
C LEU A 17 -7.56 7.36 -1.30
N GLY A 18 -8.45 7.27 -0.31
CA GLY A 18 -9.61 8.16 -0.17
C GLY A 18 -9.22 9.62 0.02
N ASP A 19 -10.16 10.52 -0.30
CA ASP A 19 -9.95 11.96 -0.24
C ASP A 19 -10.06 12.56 1.16
N ASP A 20 -10.76 11.87 2.06
CA ASP A 20 -11.01 12.30 3.43
C ASP A 20 -10.00 11.66 4.40
N PRO A 21 -9.10 12.46 5.02
CA PRO A 21 -8.15 11.97 6.00
C PRO A 21 -8.81 11.55 7.33
N ASP A 22 -9.94 12.15 7.69
CA ASP A 22 -10.65 11.93 8.95
C ASP A 22 -11.63 10.74 8.86
N ASN A 23 -11.98 10.34 7.64
CA ASN A 23 -12.77 9.14 7.36
C ASN A 23 -12.01 8.15 6.44
N PRO A 24 -11.03 7.40 6.98
CA PRO A 24 -10.20 6.52 6.18
C PRO A 24 -11.00 5.36 5.59
N VAL A 25 -11.20 5.39 4.27
CA VAL A 25 -11.81 4.29 3.51
C VAL A 25 -10.76 3.31 2.98
N ILE A 26 -11.12 2.03 2.95
CA ILE A 26 -10.33 0.98 2.29
C ILE A 26 -10.78 0.88 0.84
N ILE A 27 -9.90 1.21 -0.10
CA ILE A 27 -10.18 1.08 -1.53
C ILE A 27 -9.78 -0.32 -2.00
N THR A 28 -10.72 -1.02 -2.64
CA THR A 28 -10.51 -2.34 -3.27
C THR A 28 -10.97 -2.33 -4.73
N GLY A 29 -10.52 -3.32 -5.50
CA GLY A 29 -11.02 -3.52 -6.86
C GLY A 29 -12.50 -3.94 -6.89
N TYR A 30 -13.20 -3.54 -7.94
CA TYR A 30 -14.56 -3.97 -8.25
C TYR A 30 -14.58 -5.41 -8.77
N ARG A 31 -15.44 -6.25 -8.19
CA ARG A 31 -15.71 -7.60 -8.68
C ARG A 31 -16.86 -7.60 -9.68
N VAL A 32 -16.77 -8.45 -10.68
CA VAL A 32 -17.87 -8.73 -11.61
C VAL A 32 -18.95 -9.55 -10.88
N ALA A 33 -20.20 -9.06 -10.86
CA ALA A 33 -21.34 -9.87 -10.45
C ALA A 33 -21.76 -10.84 -11.58
N ARG A 34 -22.23 -12.03 -11.23
CA ARG A 34 -22.63 -13.07 -12.21
C ARG A 34 -23.65 -12.48 -13.20
N GLY A 35 -23.39 -12.66 -14.50
CA GLY A 35 -24.26 -12.19 -15.58
C GLY A 35 -24.17 -10.68 -15.90
N ARG A 36 -23.25 -9.93 -15.28
CA ARG A 36 -23.04 -8.51 -15.59
C ARG A 36 -21.62 -8.23 -16.08
N ARG A 37 -21.44 -7.12 -16.79
CA ARG A 37 -20.11 -6.58 -17.15
C ARG A 37 -19.79 -5.36 -16.28
N LEU A 38 -18.50 -5.14 -16.00
CA LEU A 38 -18.07 -3.88 -15.40
C LEU A 38 -18.23 -2.74 -16.40
N THR A 39 -18.77 -1.62 -15.92
CA THR A 39 -18.75 -0.33 -16.63
C THR A 39 -17.31 0.09 -16.92
N ALA A 40 -17.09 0.91 -17.95
CA ALA A 40 -15.77 1.44 -18.28
C ALA A 40 -15.07 2.12 -17.07
N ALA A 41 -15.80 2.94 -16.31
CA ALA A 41 -15.28 3.59 -15.11
C ALA A 41 -14.76 2.59 -14.05
N LYS A 42 -15.52 1.54 -13.74
CA LYS A 42 -15.10 0.48 -12.81
C LYS A 42 -13.90 -0.32 -13.32
N LYS A 43 -13.78 -0.53 -14.63
CA LYS A 43 -12.58 -1.16 -15.21
C LYS A 43 -11.36 -0.27 -15.02
N GLU A 44 -11.51 1.04 -15.22
CA GLU A 44 -10.39 1.96 -15.06
C GLU A 44 -9.97 2.08 -13.59
N ALA A 45 -10.93 2.16 -12.67
CA ALA A 45 -10.63 2.05 -11.24
C ALA A 45 -9.87 0.75 -10.89
N ASN A 46 -10.22 -0.38 -11.49
CA ASN A 46 -9.50 -1.64 -11.30
C ASN A 46 -8.05 -1.59 -11.83
N LYS A 47 -7.77 -0.90 -12.94
CA LYS A 47 -6.38 -0.77 -13.41
C LYS A 47 -5.56 0.09 -12.47
N LEU A 48 -6.12 1.17 -11.93
CA LEU A 48 -5.46 2.00 -10.92
C LEU A 48 -5.11 1.16 -9.68
N VAL A 49 -6.07 0.40 -9.16
CA VAL A 49 -5.83 -0.53 -8.03
C VAL A 49 -4.78 -1.59 -8.38
N ALA A 50 -4.80 -2.14 -9.60
CA ALA A 50 -3.82 -3.14 -10.04
C ALA A 50 -2.39 -2.56 -10.11
N ARG A 51 -2.23 -1.30 -10.54
CA ARG A 51 -0.94 -0.61 -10.55
C ARG A 51 -0.36 -0.49 -9.14
N GLU A 52 -1.19 -0.08 -8.18
CA GLU A 52 -0.77 0.01 -6.77
C GLU A 52 -0.41 -1.36 -6.19
N ARG A 53 -1.14 -2.44 -6.57
CA ARG A 53 -0.80 -3.81 -6.17
C ARG A 53 0.55 -4.26 -6.72
N ALA A 54 0.80 -3.99 -8.00
CA ALA A 54 2.05 -4.37 -8.63
C ALA A 54 3.25 -3.75 -7.89
N ALA A 55 3.22 -2.46 -7.56
CA ALA A 55 4.30 -1.81 -6.81
C ALA A 55 4.58 -2.48 -5.46
N ASN A 56 3.52 -2.87 -4.76
CA ASN A 56 3.62 -3.57 -3.49
C ASN A 56 4.17 -4.98 -3.60
N GLU A 57 3.66 -5.77 -4.54
CA GLU A 57 4.14 -7.13 -4.79
C GLU A 57 5.64 -7.13 -5.11
N HIS A 58 6.10 -6.18 -5.94
CA HIS A 58 7.52 -5.99 -6.21
C HIS A 58 8.30 -5.62 -4.94
N GLY A 59 7.83 -4.65 -4.15
CA GLY A 59 8.50 -4.29 -2.89
C GLY A 59 8.62 -5.46 -1.90
N PHE A 60 7.61 -6.33 -1.84
CA PHE A 60 7.68 -7.57 -1.06
C PHE A 60 8.64 -8.59 -1.66
N ALA A 61 8.66 -8.75 -2.99
CA ALA A 61 9.60 -9.62 -3.67
C ALA A 61 11.05 -9.18 -3.43
N ASP A 62 11.34 -7.89 -3.56
CA ASP A 62 12.66 -7.31 -3.30
C ASP A 62 13.08 -7.50 -1.84
N SER A 63 12.18 -7.24 -0.90
CA SER A 63 12.44 -7.44 0.53
C SER A 63 12.82 -8.89 0.86
N LYS A 64 12.17 -9.86 0.21
CA LYS A 64 12.49 -11.29 0.32
C LYS A 64 13.82 -11.61 -0.35
N ASN A 65 14.03 -11.14 -1.58
CA ASN A 65 15.25 -11.35 -2.37
C ASN A 65 16.49 -10.83 -1.62
N TRP A 66 16.39 -9.64 -1.02
CA TRP A 66 17.46 -9.05 -0.21
C TRP A 66 17.59 -9.65 1.18
N ARG A 67 16.66 -10.52 1.60
CA ARG A 67 16.59 -11.16 2.92
C ARG A 67 16.64 -10.13 4.05
N VAL A 68 15.85 -9.05 3.92
CA VAL A 68 15.89 -7.89 4.82
C VAL A 68 15.78 -8.30 6.30
N LEU A 69 14.86 -9.20 6.66
CA LEU A 69 14.70 -9.64 8.05
C LEU A 69 15.92 -10.40 8.59
N THR A 70 16.55 -11.23 7.75
CA THR A 70 17.79 -11.93 8.13
C THR A 70 18.93 -10.93 8.34
N LYS A 71 19.06 -9.93 7.48
CA LYS A 71 20.11 -8.90 7.58
C LYS A 71 19.91 -8.01 8.81
N LEU A 72 18.67 -7.57 9.06
CA LEU A 72 18.34 -6.77 10.24
C LEU A 72 18.41 -7.58 11.55
N ARG A 73 18.34 -8.91 11.48
CA ARG A 73 18.25 -9.81 12.65
C ARG A 73 17.06 -9.47 13.56
N LEU A 74 15.96 -9.05 12.95
CA LEU A 74 14.73 -8.67 13.64
C LEU A 74 13.57 -9.58 13.22
N GLY A 75 12.66 -9.84 14.16
CA GLY A 75 11.34 -10.35 13.83
C GLY A 75 10.54 -9.35 12.99
N ALA A 76 9.61 -9.83 12.16
CA ALA A 76 8.82 -9.00 11.26
C ALA A 76 8.12 -7.83 11.98
N ARG A 77 7.57 -8.07 13.18
CA ARG A 77 6.97 -7.03 14.03
C ARG A 77 7.91 -5.85 14.30
N HIS A 78 9.15 -6.14 14.69
CA HIS A 78 10.14 -5.11 15.01
C HIS A 78 10.67 -4.41 13.77
N ALA A 79 10.87 -5.14 12.67
CA ALA A 79 11.26 -4.56 11.39
C ALA A 79 10.18 -3.60 10.85
N THR A 80 8.90 -3.96 10.96
CA THR A 80 7.79 -3.06 10.59
C THR A 80 7.72 -1.84 11.51
N ALA A 81 7.93 -2.00 12.82
CA ALA A 81 7.97 -0.87 13.75
C ALA A 81 9.10 0.11 13.39
N LEU A 82 10.30 -0.40 13.11
CA LEU A 82 11.44 0.39 12.67
C LEU A 82 11.14 1.14 11.35
N LEU A 83 10.60 0.44 10.35
CA LEU A 83 10.22 1.05 9.08
C LEU A 83 9.20 2.17 9.27
N ARG A 84 8.18 1.98 10.12
CA ARG A 84 7.20 3.02 10.45
C ARG A 84 7.84 4.23 11.13
N ALA A 85 8.76 4.00 12.07
CA ALA A 85 9.48 5.07 12.75
C ALA A 85 10.34 5.88 11.76
N LEU A 86 11.12 5.20 10.92
CA LEU A 86 11.92 5.83 9.87
C LEU A 86 11.05 6.65 8.92
N LEU A 87 9.91 6.11 8.50
CA LEU A 87 8.99 6.83 7.63
C LEU A 87 8.45 8.12 8.27
N VAL A 88 8.08 8.08 9.56
CA VAL A 88 7.64 9.28 10.29
C VAL A 88 8.78 10.30 10.40
N LEU A 89 10.00 9.85 10.65
CA LEU A 89 11.15 10.75 10.73
C LEU A 89 11.44 11.43 9.39
N THR A 90 11.49 10.66 8.29
CA THR A 90 11.69 11.22 6.94
C THR A 90 10.59 12.22 6.58
N ARG A 91 9.36 11.98 7.04
CA ARG A 91 8.24 12.92 6.86
C ARG A 91 8.46 14.26 7.55
N VAL A 92 8.86 14.21 8.82
CA VAL A 92 9.14 15.40 9.61
C VAL A 92 10.31 16.18 9.00
N GLU A 93 11.33 15.49 8.50
CA GLU A 93 12.47 16.11 7.85
C GLU A 93 12.11 16.78 6.51
N VAL A 94 11.32 16.12 5.66
CA VAL A 94 10.88 16.68 4.37
C VAL A 94 9.91 17.86 4.54
N ALA A 95 9.15 17.90 5.64
CA ALA A 95 8.20 18.97 5.93
C ALA A 95 8.82 20.19 6.63
N ARG A 96 10.11 20.16 6.98
CA ARG A 96 10.87 21.26 7.58
C ARG A 96 11.55 22.09 6.51
#